data_AF-A0A7S1AHW1-F1
#
_entry.id   AF-A0A7S1AHW1-F1
#
_cell.length_a   1.000
_cell.length_b   1.000
_cell.length_c   1.000
_cell.angle_alpha   90.00
_cell.angle_beta   90.00
_cell.angle_gamma   90.00
#
_symmetry.space_group_name_H-M   'P 1'
#
loop_
_entity.id
_entity.type
_entity.pdbx_description
1 polymer ?
#
loop_
_entity_poly.entity_id
_entity_poly.type
_entity_poly.pdbx_seq_one_letter_code
_entity_poly.pdbx_strand_id
1 'polypeptide(L)'
;ENEEPLVVGRKSTCGAVIAEDLAYISGEHCSISAPDANGCFQVEDLSANGTFINGERVGRGSKLVARVGNEISLGKPNRKGGSLKFRIQPRPPVTPGTTSVPVFGEVADHAPSGQQVAPAGRPVVLENASG
;
A
#
# COMPACT_ATOMS: atom_id res chain seq x y z
N GLU A 1 21.90 -0.09 21.24
CA GLU A 1 22.06 0.64 19.97
C GLU A 1 20.72 1.29 19.68
N ASN A 2 20.68 2.58 19.31
CA ASN A 2 19.41 3.28 19.06
C ASN A 2 18.95 2.95 17.64
N GLU A 3 18.20 1.87 17.49
CA GLU A 3 17.51 1.59 16.22
C GLU A 3 16.37 2.60 16.05
N GLU A 4 16.39 3.33 14.92
CA GLU A 4 15.37 4.32 14.63
C GLU A 4 14.02 3.63 14.34
N PRO A 5 12.90 4.16 14.87
CA PRO A 5 11.60 3.55 14.65
C PRO A 5 11.20 3.65 13.18
N LEU A 6 10.68 2.55 12.63
CA LEU A 6 10.12 2.52 11.29
C LEU A 6 8.81 3.32 11.26
N VAL A 7 8.83 4.47 10.62
CA VAL A 7 7.62 5.28 10.43
C VAL A 7 6.83 4.75 9.23
N VAL A 8 5.54 4.52 9.43
CA VAL A 8 4.57 4.09 8.41
C VAL A 8 3.62 5.24 8.13
N GLY A 9 3.41 5.56 6.85
CA GLY A 9 2.50 6.62 6.48
C GLY A 9 2.49 6.91 4.99
N ARG A 10 1.79 7.97 4.61
CA ARG A 10 1.64 8.36 3.20
C ARG A 10 2.87 9.11 2.65
N LYS A 11 3.69 9.71 3.52
CA LYS A 11 4.86 10.46 3.05
C LYS A 11 5.91 9.53 2.46
N SER A 12 6.53 9.95 1.37
CA SER A 12 7.67 9.26 0.75
C SER A 12 8.91 9.20 1.63
N THR A 13 8.95 10.00 2.70
CA THR A 13 10.01 9.99 3.72
C THR A 13 9.81 8.89 4.78
N CYS A 14 8.65 8.22 4.80
CA CYS A 14 8.39 7.11 5.71
C CYS A 14 9.11 5.83 5.24
N GLY A 15 9.54 5.00 6.18
CA GLY A 15 10.16 3.72 5.85
C GLY A 15 9.17 2.73 5.23
N ALA A 16 7.88 2.85 5.56
CA ALA A 16 6.79 2.16 4.87
C ALA A 16 5.81 3.18 4.28
N VAL A 17 5.93 3.40 2.97
CA VAL A 17 5.10 4.34 2.22
C VAL A 17 3.80 3.65 1.78
N ILE A 18 2.68 4.22 2.18
CA ILE A 18 1.36 3.79 1.74
C ILE A 18 0.87 4.67 0.59
N ALA A 19 0.23 4.06 -0.42
CA ALA A 19 -0.30 4.73 -1.59
C ALA A 19 -1.19 5.93 -1.24
N GLU A 20 -1.04 7.03 -1.98
CA GLU A 20 -1.64 8.31 -1.65
C GLU A 20 -3.17 8.37 -1.73
N ASP A 21 -3.76 7.41 -2.45
CA ASP A 21 -5.20 7.26 -2.64
C ASP A 21 -5.96 7.03 -1.31
N LEU A 22 -5.26 6.55 -0.28
CA LEU A 22 -5.84 6.32 1.04
C LEU A 22 -5.80 7.58 1.90
N ALA A 23 -6.68 8.54 1.59
CA ALA A 23 -6.78 9.85 2.28
C ALA A 23 -7.04 9.78 3.81
N TYR A 24 -7.44 8.61 4.34
CA TYR A 24 -7.61 8.40 5.78
C TYR A 24 -6.30 8.08 6.52
N ILE A 25 -5.20 7.89 5.78
CA ILE A 25 -3.87 7.60 6.32
C ILE A 25 -3.09 8.90 6.40
N SER A 26 -2.70 9.29 7.62
CA SER A 26 -1.82 10.43 7.85
C SER A 26 -0.46 10.27 7.15
N GLY A 27 0.19 11.41 6.85
CA GLY A 27 1.54 11.43 6.31
C GLY A 27 2.53 10.61 7.16
N GLU A 28 2.41 10.73 8.48
CA GLU A 28 3.05 9.88 9.49
C GLU A 28 1.92 9.29 10.34
N HIS A 29 1.61 8.02 10.14
CA HIS A 29 0.43 7.38 10.73
C HIS A 29 0.77 6.66 12.03
N CYS A 30 1.78 5.81 11.99
CA CYS A 30 2.30 5.14 13.16
C CYS A 30 3.81 4.96 13.04
N SER A 31 4.47 4.81 14.18
CA SER A 31 5.88 4.45 14.23
C SER A 31 6.02 3.10 14.91
N ILE A 32 6.92 2.27 14.40
CA ILE A 32 7.16 0.91 14.88
C ILE A 32 8.62 0.84 15.30
N SER A 33 8.86 0.73 16.61
CA SER A 33 10.21 0.55 17.16
C SER A 33 10.76 -0.84 16.83
N ALA A 34 12.09 -0.95 16.84
CA ALA A 34 12.79 -2.21 16.72
C ALA A 34 12.32 -3.24 17.76
N PRO A 35 12.39 -4.55 17.44
CA PRO A 35 12.02 -5.59 18.36
C PRO A 35 12.95 -5.64 19.56
N ASP A 36 12.39 -5.71 20.76
CA ASP A 36 13.13 -6.01 21.99
C ASP A 36 13.77 -7.41 21.93
N ALA A 37 14.63 -7.75 22.90
CA ALA A 37 15.26 -9.07 23.04
C ALA A 37 14.26 -10.26 23.07
N ASN A 38 12.98 -9.98 23.33
CA ASN A 38 11.89 -10.96 23.32
C ASN A 38 11.12 -11.04 21.98
N GLY A 39 11.52 -10.28 20.96
CA GLY A 39 10.82 -10.20 19.66
C GLY A 39 9.52 -9.38 19.69
N CYS A 40 9.40 -8.47 20.65
CA CYS A 40 8.23 -7.59 20.82
C CYS A 40 8.54 -6.22 20.21
N PHE A 41 7.63 -5.69 19.40
CA PHE A 41 7.72 -4.37 18.77
C PHE A 41 6.85 -3.37 19.53
N GLN A 42 7.27 -2.12 19.63
CA GLN A 42 6.40 -1.05 20.13
C GLN A 42 5.80 -0.28 18.95
N VAL A 43 4.49 -0.19 18.90
CA VAL A 43 3.75 0.57 17.89
C VAL A 43 3.17 1.81 18.55
N GLU A 44 3.63 2.98 18.13
CA GLU A 44 3.07 4.26 18.54
C GLU A 44 2.07 4.77 17.49
N ASP A 45 0.87 5.13 17.93
CA ASP A 45 -0.15 5.68 17.05
C ASP A 45 -0.04 7.20 16.99
N LEU A 46 0.33 7.73 15.82
CA LEU A 46 0.38 9.18 15.56
C LEU A 46 -0.80 9.63 14.68
N SER A 47 -1.71 8.71 14.37
CA SER A 47 -2.72 8.90 13.35
C SER A 47 -3.92 9.72 13.84
N ALA A 48 -4.63 10.32 12.88
CA ALA A 48 -5.90 10.99 13.17
C ALA A 48 -7.06 10.01 13.35
N ASN A 49 -7.04 8.87 12.64
CA ASN A 49 -8.15 7.90 12.62
C ASN A 49 -7.99 6.77 13.65
N GLY A 50 -6.81 6.63 14.24
CA GLY A 50 -6.43 5.57 15.18
C GLY A 50 -5.80 4.37 14.49
N THR A 51 -4.80 3.79 15.16
CA THR A 51 -4.21 2.48 14.84
C THR A 51 -4.83 1.41 15.74
N PHE A 52 -5.08 0.23 15.17
CA PHE A 52 -5.65 -0.92 15.88
C PHE A 52 -4.75 -2.14 15.74
N ILE A 53 -4.57 -2.94 16.79
CA ILE A 53 -3.74 -4.14 16.81
C ILE A 53 -4.60 -5.30 17.30
N ASN A 54 -4.80 -6.33 16.46
CA ASN A 54 -5.77 -7.42 16.69
C ASN A 54 -7.18 -6.92 17.07
N GLY A 55 -7.59 -5.75 16.57
CA GLY A 55 -8.87 -5.12 16.90
C GLY A 55 -8.85 -4.26 18.17
N GLU A 56 -7.77 -4.27 18.95
CA GLU A 56 -7.59 -3.37 20.08
C GLU A 56 -7.06 -2.02 19.62
N ARG A 57 -7.69 -0.93 20.07
CA ARG A 57 -7.28 0.43 19.69
C ARG A 57 -6.08 0.86 20.52
N VAL A 58 -4.97 1.22 19.87
CA VAL A 58 -3.78 1.77 20.54
C VAL A 58 -4.10 3.13 21.17
N GLY A 59 -4.66 4.04 20.35
CA GLY A 59 -5.02 5.39 20.76
C GLY A 59 -3.92 6.40 20.42
N ARG A 60 -4.34 7.58 19.93
CA ARG A 60 -3.42 8.60 19.42
C ARG A 60 -2.50 9.12 20.53
N GLY A 61 -1.20 9.06 20.31
CA GLY A 61 -0.14 9.41 21.27
C GLY A 61 0.18 8.29 22.26
N SER A 62 -0.48 7.13 22.14
CA SER A 62 -0.19 5.95 22.95
C SER A 62 0.67 4.95 22.20
N LYS A 63 1.36 4.11 22.96
CA LYS A 63 2.19 3.01 22.48
C LYS A 63 1.58 1.68 22.91
N LEU A 64 1.54 0.71 22.01
CA LEU A 64 1.13 -0.66 22.32
C LEU A 64 2.20 -1.64 21.85
N VAL A 65 2.39 -2.71 22.61
CA VAL A 65 3.32 -3.78 22.25
C VAL A 65 2.65 -4.72 21.26
N ALA A 66 3.27 -4.90 20.09
CA ALA A 66 2.85 -5.82 19.06
C ALA A 66 3.89 -6.94 18.89
N ARG A 67 3.45 -8.09 18.39
CA ARG A 67 4.32 -9.22 18.05
C ARG A 67 4.22 -9.56 16.57
N VAL A 68 5.21 -10.29 16.08
CA VAL A 68 5.15 -10.92 14.75
C VAL A 68 3.83 -11.69 14.60
N GLY A 69 3.14 -11.48 13.48
CA GLY A 69 1.85 -12.09 13.19
C GLY A 69 0.63 -11.34 13.73
N ASN A 70 0.81 -10.31 14.57
CA ASN A 70 -0.31 -9.44 14.97
C ASN A 70 -0.83 -8.62 13.78
N GLU A 71 -2.15 -8.54 13.66
CA GLU A 71 -2.84 -7.76 12.63
C GLU A 71 -2.96 -6.30 13.05
N ILE A 72 -2.24 -5.43 12.37
CA ILE A 72 -2.27 -3.99 12.57
C ILE A 72 -3.17 -3.40 11.50
N SER A 73 -4.20 -2.68 11.92
CA SER A 73 -5.13 -1.96 11.03
C SER A 73 -4.95 -0.46 11.18
N LEU A 74 -4.75 0.22 10.07
CA LEU A 74 -4.69 1.68 9.98
C LEU A 74 -6.10 2.21 9.72
N GLY A 75 -6.65 2.91 10.70
CA GLY A 75 -8.02 3.42 10.65
C GLY A 75 -9.07 2.39 11.08
N LYS A 76 -10.31 2.88 11.18
CA LYS A 76 -11.42 2.13 11.77
C LYS A 76 -11.78 0.91 10.89
N PRO A 77 -11.93 -0.29 11.47
CA PRO A 77 -12.26 -1.50 10.70
C PRO A 77 -13.63 -1.44 10.01
N ASN A 78 -14.54 -0.57 10.45
CA ASN A 78 -15.91 -0.46 9.95
C ASN A 78 -16.17 0.80 9.07
N ARG A 79 -15.16 1.31 8.35
CA ARG A 79 -15.36 2.44 7.42
C ARG A 79 -15.93 1.98 6.07
N LYS A 80 -16.82 2.80 5.49
CA LYS A 80 -17.13 2.75 4.04
C LYS A 80 -15.84 3.03 3.27
N GLY A 81 -15.28 2.01 2.62
CA GLY A 81 -13.97 2.05 1.95
C GLY A 81 -12.91 1.12 2.53
N GLY A 82 -13.23 0.38 3.61
CA GLY A 82 -12.31 -0.57 4.23
C GLY A 82 -11.26 0.08 5.15
N SER A 83 -10.40 -0.75 5.71
CA SER A 83 -9.24 -0.34 6.50
C SER A 83 -8.01 -1.06 5.95
N LEU A 84 -6.88 -0.36 5.90
CA LEU A 84 -5.63 -1.00 5.51
C LEU A 84 -5.15 -1.86 6.68
N LYS A 85 -4.91 -3.14 6.41
CA LYS A 85 -4.42 -4.08 7.41
C LYS A 85 -3.10 -4.67 6.96
N PHE A 86 -2.15 -4.75 7.87
CA PHE A 86 -0.86 -5.40 7.65
C PHE A 86 -0.45 -6.18 8.87
N ARG A 87 0.57 -7.03 8.72
CA ARG A 87 1.14 -7.82 9.82
C ARG A 87 2.64 -7.60 9.82
N ILE A 88 3.21 -7.51 11.01
CA ILE A 88 4.67 -7.55 11.14
C ILE A 88 5.10 -8.97 10.80
N GLN A 89 5.92 -9.09 9.76
CA GLN A 89 6.58 -10.34 9.40
C GLN A 89 8.08 -10.22 9.69
N PRO A 90 8.72 -11.30 10.16
CA PRO A 90 10.17 -11.30 10.23
C PRO A 90 10.68 -11.17 8.80
N ARG A 91 11.72 -10.35 8.60
CA ARG A 91 12.37 -10.28 7.30
C ARG A 91 12.74 -11.72 6.92
N PRO A 92 12.17 -12.30 5.84
CA PRO A 92 12.60 -13.61 5.40
C PRO A 92 14.11 -13.53 5.14
N PRO A 93 14.88 -14.58 5.47
CA PRO A 93 16.32 -14.56 5.23
C PRO A 93 16.52 -14.26 3.74
N VAL A 94 17.00 -13.05 3.46
CA VAL A 94 17.22 -12.64 2.07
C VAL A 94 18.29 -13.58 1.55
N THR A 95 17.87 -14.53 0.74
CA THR A 95 18.81 -15.33 -0.03
C THR A 95 19.20 -14.41 -1.18
N PRO A 96 20.44 -13.90 -1.24
CA PRO A 96 20.86 -13.07 -2.36
C PRO A 96 20.83 -13.95 -3.62
N GLY A 97 19.76 -13.87 -4.42
CA GLY A 97 19.60 -14.77 -5.56
C GLY A 97 18.46 -14.49 -6.55
N THR A 98 17.40 -13.75 -6.20
CA THR A 98 16.29 -13.51 -7.14
C THR A 98 16.30 -12.08 -7.66
N THR A 99 17.30 -11.79 -8.49
CA THR A 99 17.23 -10.68 -9.44
C THR A 99 16.41 -11.14 -10.64
N SER A 100 15.08 -11.22 -10.51
CA SER A 100 14.22 -11.30 -11.69
C SER A 100 13.77 -9.89 -12.03
N VAL A 101 14.68 -9.15 -12.66
CA VAL A 101 14.29 -8.00 -13.47
C VAL A 101 13.26 -8.48 -14.51
N PRO A 102 12.11 -7.81 -14.71
CA PRO A 102 11.39 -7.98 -15.96
C PRO A 102 12.29 -7.43 -17.05
N VAL A 103 12.86 -8.33 -17.86
CA VAL A 103 13.51 -7.95 -19.11
C VAL A 103 12.43 -7.31 -20.00
N PHE A 104 12.46 -5.99 -20.09
CA PHE A 104 11.86 -5.28 -21.22
C PHE A 104 12.73 -5.59 -22.43
N GLY A 105 12.33 -6.60 -23.19
CA GLY A 105 12.82 -6.98 -24.51
C GLY A 105 11.79 -7.99 -25.03
N GLU A 106 11.05 -7.71 -26.09
CA GLU A 106 11.59 -7.53 -27.43
C GLU A 106 10.57 -6.79 -28.29
N VAL A 107 11.03 -5.73 -28.95
CA VAL A 107 10.35 -5.11 -30.07
C VAL A 107 10.51 -6.05 -31.27
N ALA A 108 9.46 -6.81 -31.60
CA ALA A 108 9.41 -7.54 -32.86
C ALA A 108 8.62 -6.72 -33.88
N ASP A 109 9.37 -5.92 -34.65
CA ASP A 109 9.03 -5.52 -36.00
C ASP A 109 8.66 -6.77 -36.81
N HIS A 110 7.42 -6.86 -37.31
CA HIS A 110 7.01 -7.74 -38.40
C HIS A 110 5.77 -7.15 -39.09
N ALA A 111 6.00 -6.39 -40.16
CA ALA A 111 5.09 -6.36 -41.30
C ALA A 111 5.13 -7.76 -41.98
N PRO A 112 4.00 -8.25 -42.54
CA PRO A 112 3.68 -7.86 -43.91
C PRO A 112 2.18 -7.73 -44.23
N SER A 113 1.94 -6.89 -45.23
CA SER A 113 0.89 -6.91 -46.25
C SER A 113 -0.26 -7.92 -46.13
N GLY A 114 -1.48 -7.39 -45.97
CA GLY A 114 -2.73 -8.14 -46.12
C GLY A 114 -3.89 -7.20 -46.44
N GLN A 115 -4.17 -7.06 -47.74
CA GLN A 115 -5.27 -6.33 -48.36
C GLN A 115 -6.64 -6.89 -47.94
N GLN A 116 -7.64 -6.06 -47.57
CA GLN A 116 -9.03 -6.18 -48.08
C GLN A 116 -9.93 -4.96 -47.74
N VAL A 117 -10.11 -4.11 -48.76
CA VAL A 117 -11.25 -3.28 -49.21
C VAL A 117 -12.46 -2.98 -48.29
N ALA A 118 -12.86 -1.70 -48.28
CA ALA A 118 -14.18 -1.18 -47.88
C ALA A 118 -15.29 -1.62 -48.88
N PRO A 119 -16.59 -1.53 -48.54
CA PRO A 119 -17.28 -0.24 -48.73
C PRO A 119 -18.49 0.08 -47.81
N ALA A 120 -18.79 1.38 -47.76
CA ALA A 120 -20.10 2.05 -47.71
C ALA A 120 -21.13 1.72 -46.59
N GLY A 121 -21.34 2.69 -45.70
CA GLY A 121 -22.53 2.77 -44.84
C GLY A 121 -22.58 4.05 -43.99
N ARG A 122 -23.18 5.11 -44.57
CA ARG A 122 -23.65 6.42 -44.03
C ARG A 122 -23.30 6.87 -42.58
N PRO A 123 -22.93 8.15 -42.38
CA PRO A 123 -22.89 8.76 -41.05
C PRO A 123 -24.30 9.13 -40.57
N VAL A 124 -24.65 8.81 -39.32
CA VAL A 124 -25.80 9.42 -38.62
C VAL A 124 -25.30 10.03 -37.33
N VAL A 125 -25.39 11.36 -37.31
CA VAL A 125 -25.23 12.24 -36.15
C VAL A 125 -26.45 12.05 -35.24
N LEU A 126 -26.26 11.94 -33.93
CA LEU A 126 -27.33 12.11 -32.94
C LEU A 126 -26.90 13.13 -31.89
N GLU A 127 -27.75 14.14 -31.82
CA GLU A 127 -27.63 15.44 -31.16
C GLU A 127 -27.93 15.34 -29.65
N ASN A 128 -27.32 16.22 -28.85
CA ASN A 128 -27.58 16.33 -27.42
C ASN A 128 -28.94 16.99 -27.17
N ALA A 129 -29.79 16.37 -26.35
CA ALA A 129 -31.00 17.00 -25.83
C ALA A 129 -30.77 17.41 -24.37
N SER A 130 -30.59 18.71 -24.16
CA SER A 130 -30.87 19.38 -22.88
C SER A 130 -32.34 19.76 -22.88
N GLY A 131 -33.06 19.33 -21.85
CA GLY A 131 -34.41 19.76 -21.51
C GLY A 131 -34.58 19.71 -20.00
#